data_AF-A0A2S2Q2V2-F1
#
_entry.id   AF-A0A2S2Q2V2-F1
#
_cell.length_a   1.000
_cell.length_b   1.000
_cell.length_c   1.000
_cell.angle_alpha   90.00
_cell.angle_beta   90.00
_cell.angle_gamma   90.00
#
_symmetry.space_group_name_H-M   'P 1'
#
loop_
_entity.id
_entity.type
_entity.pdbx_description
1 polymer ?
#
loop_
_entity_poly.entity_id
_entity_poly.type
_entity_poly.pdbx_seq_one_letter_code
_entity_poly.pdbx_strand_id
1 'polypeptide(L)'
;IPVVKVEMNNHLVEQVQQFKYLGSTITSDGKCSIEIRQRIAMAKRAFTQKRQLLTNKKLNINMRKNFVKCYVWSVLLYGCETWTINGQDKKKLEAIEMWIWRRLLKISWTERKSNVDVLDQVGEKRILLNTIKERSGKMFGHLLRHNLFMTNIFERRINGYKGRGSRGKHT
;
A
#
# COMPACT_ATOMS: atom_id res chain seq x y z
N ILE A 1 17.61 7.03 16.42
CA ILE A 1 17.15 5.66 16.75
C ILE A 1 18.04 5.20 17.90
N PRO A 2 17.50 4.74 19.04
CA PRO A 2 18.34 4.25 20.12
C PRO A 2 19.18 3.07 19.62
N VAL A 3 20.46 3.03 20.01
CA VAL A 3 21.35 1.92 19.68
C VAL A 3 20.96 0.75 20.57
N VAL A 4 20.47 -0.32 19.97
CA VAL A 4 20.07 -1.54 20.69
C VAL A 4 21.07 -2.63 20.35
N LYS A 5 21.66 -3.25 21.37
CA LYS A 5 22.55 -4.40 21.19
C LYS A 5 21.72 -5.67 21.32
N VAL A 6 21.53 -6.37 20.21
CA VAL A 6 20.86 -7.67 20.16
C VAL A 6 21.89 -8.71 19.80
N GLU A 7 22.03 -9.74 20.64
CA GLU A 7 22.93 -10.87 20.42
C GLU A 7 22.11 -12.13 20.15
N MET A 8 22.44 -12.84 19.08
CA MET A 8 21.84 -14.14 18.74
C MET A 8 22.95 -15.13 18.45
N ASN A 9 22.95 -16.29 19.12
CA ASN A 9 23.97 -17.34 18.95
C ASN A 9 25.41 -16.80 19.02
N ASN A 10 25.69 -15.93 19.99
CA ASN A 10 26.99 -15.26 20.19
C ASN A 10 27.43 -14.33 19.03
N HIS A 11 26.49 -13.89 18.19
CA HIS A 11 26.72 -12.90 17.15
C HIS A 11 25.89 -11.64 17.41
N LEU A 12 26.57 -10.48 17.35
CA LEU A 12 25.90 -9.18 17.43
C LEU A 12 25.15 -8.91 16.11
N VAL A 13 23.85 -8.65 16.20
CA VAL A 13 23.04 -8.32 15.03
C VAL A 13 23.28 -6.87 14.62
N GLU A 14 23.61 -6.65 13.35
CA GLU A 14 23.80 -5.31 12.80
C GLU A 14 22.49 -4.51 12.78
N GLN A 15 22.53 -3.28 13.28
CA GLN A 15 21.41 -2.35 13.23
C GLN A 15 21.48 -1.50 11.95
N VAL A 16 20.56 -1.77 11.01
CA VAL A 16 20.49 -1.07 9.71
C VAL A 16 19.30 -0.11 9.63
N GLN A 17 19.41 0.93 8.80
CA GLN A 17 18.31 1.88 8.59
C GLN A 17 17.18 1.32 7.73
N GLN A 18 17.52 0.46 6.76
CA GLN A 18 16.59 -0.20 5.85
C GLN A 18 17.02 -1.65 5.69
N PHE A 19 16.05 -2.56 5.73
CA PHE A 19 16.29 -3.99 5.57
C PHE A 19 15.27 -4.56 4.60
N LYS A 20 15.72 -5.40 3.67
CA LYS A 20 14.82 -6.11 2.76
C LYS A 20 14.54 -7.50 3.31
N TYR A 21 13.29 -7.75 3.67
CA TYR A 21 12.82 -9.02 4.18
C TYR A 21 11.73 -9.58 3.28
N LEU A 22 11.93 -10.79 2.74
CA LEU A 22 10.98 -11.46 1.84
C LEU A 22 10.49 -10.57 0.68
N GLY A 23 11.37 -9.70 0.19
CA GLY A 23 11.05 -8.77 -0.90
C GLY A 23 10.34 -7.48 -0.49
N SER A 24 10.03 -7.26 0.79
CA SER A 24 9.52 -6.00 1.33
C SER A 24 10.61 -5.23 2.08
N THR A 25 10.64 -3.91 1.89
CA THR A 25 11.60 -3.02 2.56
C THR A 25 11.00 -2.50 3.87
N ILE A 26 11.67 -2.85 4.97
CA ILE A 26 11.36 -2.38 6.31
C ILE A 26 12.31 -1.23 6.65
N THR A 27 11.77 -0.13 7.17
CA THR A 27 12.56 1.04 7.56
C THR A 27 12.57 1.18 9.07
N SER A 28 13.69 1.68 9.60
CA SER A 28 13.88 1.94 11.02
C SER A 28 12.92 2.97 11.62
N ASP A 29 12.30 3.83 10.80
CA ASP A 29 11.26 4.79 11.22
C ASP A 29 9.83 4.23 11.17
N GLY A 30 9.67 2.94 10.80
CA GLY A 30 8.39 2.25 10.72
C GLY A 30 7.46 2.71 9.60
N LYS A 31 7.92 3.60 8.71
CA LYS A 31 7.09 4.12 7.61
C LYS A 31 7.14 3.22 6.38
N CYS A 32 5.98 2.98 5.80
CA CYS A 32 5.87 2.17 4.58
C CYS A 32 6.06 2.98 3.27
N SER A 33 6.37 4.28 3.36
CA SER A 33 6.44 5.16 2.17
C SER A 33 7.51 4.72 1.15
N ILE A 34 8.62 4.12 1.60
CA ILE A 34 9.66 3.59 0.71
C ILE A 34 9.15 2.34 -0.01
N GLU A 35 8.59 1.38 0.72
CA GLU A 35 8.00 0.16 0.16
C GLU A 35 6.90 0.48 -0.86
N ILE A 36 5.96 1.37 -0.51
CA ILE A 36 4.87 1.80 -1.40
C ILE A 36 5.44 2.38 -2.70
N ARG A 37 6.48 3.23 -2.61
CA ARG A 37 7.12 3.82 -3.79
C ARG A 37 7.76 2.75 -4.68
N GLN A 38 8.45 1.78 -4.08
CA GLN A 38 9.06 0.67 -4.80
C GLN A 38 8.00 -0.19 -5.49
N ARG A 39 6.90 -0.52 -4.82
CA ARG A 39 5.78 -1.30 -5.36
C ARG A 39 5.08 -0.59 -6.51
N ILE A 40 4.90 0.73 -6.40
CA ILE A 40 4.41 1.56 -7.51
C ILE A 40 5.36 1.49 -8.70
N ALA A 41 6.67 1.60 -8.49
CA ALA A 41 7.66 1.51 -9.57
C ALA A 41 7.65 0.12 -10.23
N MET A 42 7.59 -0.95 -9.44
CA MET A 42 7.48 -2.33 -9.93
C MET A 42 6.19 -2.56 -10.73
N ALA A 43 5.05 -2.05 -10.24
CA ALA A 43 3.77 -2.14 -10.95
C ALA A 43 3.80 -1.40 -12.29
N LYS A 44 4.39 -0.19 -12.34
CA LYS A 44 4.62 0.54 -13.60
C LYS A 44 5.48 -0.26 -14.57
N ARG A 45 6.55 -0.90 -14.08
CA ARG A 45 7.41 -1.77 -14.89
C ARG A 45 6.65 -2.98 -15.43
N ALA A 46 5.87 -3.65 -14.59
CA ALA A 46 5.03 -4.78 -14.98
C ALA A 46 4.02 -4.39 -16.07
N PHE A 47 3.38 -3.22 -15.93
CA PHE A 47 2.49 -2.68 -16.95
C PHE A 47 3.23 -2.48 -18.28
N THR A 48 4.40 -1.83 -18.25
CA THR A 48 5.19 -1.56 -19.47
C THR A 48 5.63 -2.86 -20.16
N GLN A 49 6.07 -3.86 -19.41
CA GLN A 49 6.44 -5.18 -19.95
C GLN A 49 5.27 -5.88 -20.66
N LYS A 50 4.04 -5.69 -20.16
CA LYS A 50 2.83 -6.30 -20.75
C LYS A 50 2.01 -5.30 -21.58
N ARG A 51 2.58 -4.15 -21.97
CA ARG A 51 1.85 -3.04 -22.62
C ARG A 51 1.09 -3.48 -23.87
N GLN A 52 1.68 -4.35 -24.70
CA GLN A 52 1.04 -4.79 -25.94
C GLN A 52 -0.27 -5.54 -25.65
N LEU A 53 -0.26 -6.42 -24.65
CA LEU A 53 -1.44 -7.14 -24.18
C LEU A 53 -2.45 -6.19 -23.53
N LEU A 54 -1.99 -5.38 -22.57
CA LEU A 54 -2.85 -4.52 -21.77
C LEU A 54 -3.51 -3.40 -22.59
N THR A 55 -2.90 -2.98 -23.70
CA THR A 55 -3.42 -1.86 -24.50
C THR A 55 -3.97 -2.29 -25.87
N ASN A 56 -4.12 -3.60 -26.10
CA ASN A 56 -4.67 -4.13 -27.35
C ASN A 56 -6.18 -3.85 -27.47
N LYS A 57 -6.57 -2.96 -28.40
CA LYS A 57 -7.98 -2.60 -28.64
C LYS A 57 -8.83 -3.76 -29.19
N LYS A 58 -8.21 -4.80 -29.75
CA LYS A 58 -8.92 -6.01 -30.21
C LYS A 58 -9.48 -6.84 -29.04
N LEU A 59 -8.95 -6.66 -27.83
CA LEU A 59 -9.41 -7.35 -26.64
C LEU A 59 -10.50 -6.53 -25.93
N ASN A 60 -11.52 -7.23 -25.44
CA ASN A 60 -12.56 -6.65 -24.60
C ASN A 60 -11.91 -5.92 -23.41
N ILE A 61 -12.44 -4.74 -23.10
CA ILE A 61 -11.99 -3.93 -21.95
C ILE A 61 -12.03 -4.74 -20.64
N ASN A 62 -13.03 -5.59 -20.43
CA ASN A 62 -13.14 -6.44 -19.24
C ASN A 62 -11.99 -7.44 -19.12
N MET A 63 -11.58 -8.06 -20.23
CA MET A 63 -10.42 -8.96 -20.24
C MET A 63 -9.12 -8.20 -19.92
N ARG A 64 -8.95 -7.01 -20.52
CA ARG A 64 -7.77 -6.18 -20.25
C ARG A 64 -7.74 -5.69 -18.80
N LYS A 65 -8.89 -5.36 -18.21
CA LYS A 65 -9.01 -5.08 -16.78
C LYS A 65 -8.53 -6.29 -15.97
N ASN A 66 -9.01 -7.48 -16.26
CA ASN A 66 -8.56 -8.70 -15.56
C ASN A 66 -7.05 -8.92 -15.69
N PHE A 67 -6.45 -8.66 -16.84
CA PHE A 67 -4.98 -8.70 -16.99
C PHE A 67 -4.27 -7.64 -16.15
N VAL A 68 -4.82 -6.43 -16.02
CA VAL A 68 -4.30 -5.43 -15.08
C VAL A 68 -4.37 -5.97 -13.65
N LYS A 69 -5.51 -6.54 -13.23
CA LYS A 69 -5.66 -7.11 -11.87
C LYS A 69 -4.64 -8.23 -11.63
N CYS A 70 -4.44 -9.10 -12.61
CA CYS A 70 -3.57 -10.26 -12.53
C CYS A 70 -2.07 -9.93 -12.54
N TYR A 71 -1.62 -9.04 -13.42
CA TYR A 71 -0.20 -8.79 -13.64
C TYR A 71 0.33 -7.54 -12.94
N VAL A 72 -0.51 -6.51 -12.78
CA VAL A 72 -0.07 -5.20 -12.27
C VAL A 72 -0.50 -5.03 -10.83
N TRP A 73 -1.77 -5.30 -10.50
CA TRP A 73 -2.22 -5.18 -9.11
C TRP A 73 -1.65 -6.25 -8.19
N SER A 74 -1.41 -7.47 -8.66
CA SER A 74 -0.72 -8.49 -7.86
C SER A 74 0.65 -8.00 -7.37
N VAL A 75 1.42 -7.36 -8.25
CA VAL A 75 2.74 -6.76 -7.93
C VAL A 75 2.59 -5.55 -7.01
N LEU A 76 1.62 -4.68 -7.29
CA LEU A 76 1.38 -3.48 -6.50
C LEU A 76 0.93 -3.80 -5.08
N LEU A 77 0.03 -4.79 -4.92
CA LEU A 77 -0.61 -5.13 -3.65
C LEU A 77 0.15 -6.18 -2.83
N TYR A 78 1.35 -6.56 -3.26
CA TYR A 78 2.15 -7.50 -2.50
C TYR A 78 2.56 -6.89 -1.16
N GLY A 79 2.23 -7.58 -0.07
CA GLY A 79 2.55 -7.16 1.30
C GLY A 79 1.80 -5.91 1.75
N CYS A 80 0.73 -5.50 1.06
CA CYS A 80 0.00 -4.29 1.43
C CYS A 80 -0.75 -4.41 2.76
N GLU A 81 -0.96 -5.64 3.24
CA GLU A 81 -1.58 -5.96 4.52
C GLU A 81 -0.87 -5.26 5.69
N THR A 82 0.46 -5.12 5.60
CA THR A 82 1.33 -4.58 6.65
C THR A 82 1.62 -3.09 6.48
N TRP A 83 1.01 -2.42 5.50
CA TRP A 83 1.32 -1.02 5.21
C TRP A 83 0.61 -0.05 6.15
N THR A 84 1.39 0.84 6.75
CA THR A 84 0.89 2.06 7.39
C THR A 84 0.79 3.18 6.34
N ILE A 85 -0.42 3.51 5.89
CA ILE A 85 -0.66 4.50 4.84
C ILE A 85 -0.91 5.88 5.46
N ASN A 86 -0.05 6.85 5.14
CA ASN A 86 -0.27 8.26 5.47
C ASN A 86 -1.02 8.99 4.34
N GLY A 87 -1.39 10.26 4.58
CA GLY A 87 -2.13 11.07 3.61
C GLY A 87 -1.40 11.30 2.27
N GLN A 88 -0.07 11.36 2.27
CA GLN A 88 0.71 11.52 1.03
C GLN A 88 0.75 10.22 0.22
N ASP A 89 0.90 9.09 0.90
CA ASP A 89 0.94 7.77 0.28
C ASP A 89 -0.44 7.40 -0.27
N LYS A 90 -1.52 7.79 0.40
CA LYS A 90 -2.89 7.71 -0.13
C LYS A 90 -2.99 8.40 -1.50
N LYS A 91 -2.50 9.63 -1.62
CA LYS A 91 -2.50 10.37 -2.90
C LYS A 91 -1.69 9.67 -3.98
N LYS A 92 -0.53 9.08 -3.64
CA LYS A 92 0.29 8.30 -4.59
C LYS A 92 -0.43 7.04 -5.07
N LEU A 93 -1.12 6.34 -4.17
CA LEU A 93 -1.91 5.14 -4.48
C LEU A 93 -3.09 5.47 -5.41
N GLU A 94 -3.82 6.55 -5.14
CA GLU A 94 -4.88 7.02 -6.04
C GLU A 94 -4.33 7.45 -7.41
N ALA A 95 -3.16 8.10 -7.43
CA ALA A 95 -2.52 8.52 -8.67
C ALA A 95 -2.06 7.33 -9.53
N ILE A 96 -1.52 6.26 -8.94
CA ILE A 96 -1.12 5.07 -9.71
C ILE A 96 -2.35 4.34 -10.26
N GLU A 97 -3.46 4.27 -9.52
CA GLU A 97 -4.71 3.68 -10.01
C GLU A 97 -5.19 4.41 -11.27
N MET A 98 -5.26 5.75 -11.23
CA MET A 98 -5.62 6.54 -12.41
C MET A 98 -4.61 6.42 -13.55
N TRP A 99 -3.31 6.36 -13.24
CA TRP A 99 -2.27 6.17 -14.25
C TRP A 99 -2.44 4.85 -15.01
N ILE A 100 -2.77 3.76 -14.30
CA ILE A 100 -3.03 2.44 -14.91
C ILE A 100 -4.23 2.53 -15.86
N TRP A 101 -5.36 3.11 -15.43
CA TRP A 101 -6.57 3.22 -16.24
C TRP A 101 -6.39 4.10 -17.47
N ARG A 102 -5.72 5.24 -17.34
CA ARG A 102 -5.41 6.11 -18.49
C ARG A 102 -4.51 5.40 -19.49
N ARG A 103 -3.50 4.66 -19.02
CA ARG A 103 -2.61 3.88 -19.89
C ARG A 103 -3.33 2.71 -20.57
N LEU A 104 -4.23 2.04 -19.87
CA LEU A 104 -5.09 0.98 -20.41
C LEU A 104 -5.94 1.49 -21.59
N LEU A 105 -6.51 2.69 -21.46
CA LEU A 105 -7.32 3.34 -22.49
C LEU A 105 -6.51 4.07 -23.57
N LYS A 106 -5.18 4.17 -23.41
CA LYS A 106 -4.29 4.98 -24.27
C LYS A 106 -4.68 6.46 -24.34
N ILE A 107 -5.19 7.03 -23.25
CA ILE A 107 -5.56 8.44 -23.19
C ILE A 107 -4.31 9.31 -23.22
N SER A 108 -4.27 10.26 -24.15
CA SER A 108 -3.22 11.29 -24.23
C SER A 108 -3.42 12.36 -23.15
N TRP A 109 -2.33 13.00 -22.73
CA TRP A 109 -2.40 14.17 -21.86
C TRP A 109 -3.15 15.34 -22.51
N THR A 110 -3.09 15.46 -23.84
CA THR A 110 -3.77 16.52 -24.60
C THR A 110 -5.30 16.44 -24.54
N GLU A 111 -5.85 15.25 -24.28
CA GLU A 111 -7.31 15.04 -24.20
C GLU A 111 -7.94 15.69 -22.94
N ARG A 112 -7.14 16.06 -21.93
CA ARG A 112 -7.59 16.72 -20.68
C ARG A 112 -8.80 16.07 -19.98
N LYS A 113 -9.05 14.77 -20.20
CA LYS A 113 -10.17 14.04 -19.58
C LYS A 113 -10.09 14.04 -18.06
N SER A 114 -11.23 14.25 -17.39
CA SER A 114 -11.30 14.22 -15.94
C SER A 114 -11.08 12.80 -15.40
N ASN A 115 -10.81 12.67 -14.10
CA ASN A 115 -10.68 11.33 -13.50
C ASN A 115 -12.02 10.59 -13.45
N VAL A 116 -13.14 11.31 -13.39
CA VAL A 116 -14.49 10.72 -13.37
C VAL A 116 -14.78 10.08 -14.72
N ASP A 117 -14.54 10.81 -15.83
CA ASP A 117 -14.78 10.31 -17.19
C ASP A 117 -13.93 9.07 -17.49
N VAL A 118 -12.68 9.03 -17.00
CA VAL A 118 -11.81 7.86 -17.17
C VAL A 118 -12.39 6.64 -16.46
N LEU A 119 -12.89 6.81 -15.23
CA LEU A 119 -13.48 5.72 -14.46
C LEU A 119 -14.78 5.22 -15.08
N ASP A 120 -15.62 6.15 -15.55
CA ASP A 120 -16.86 5.84 -16.27
C ASP A 120 -16.58 5.07 -17.57
N GLN A 121 -15.61 5.53 -18.36
CA GLN A 121 -15.21 4.87 -19.61
C GLN A 121 -14.62 3.46 -19.38
N VAL A 122 -13.94 3.22 -18.26
CA VAL A 122 -13.44 1.87 -17.87
C VAL A 122 -14.55 1.01 -17.25
N GLY A 123 -15.63 1.63 -16.76
CA GLY A 123 -16.67 0.99 -15.97
C GLY A 123 -16.12 0.43 -14.67
N GLU A 124 -15.28 1.20 -13.97
CA GLU A 124 -14.69 0.83 -12.66
C GLU A 124 -14.79 1.99 -11.68
N LYS A 125 -14.87 1.67 -10.39
CA LYS A 125 -14.75 2.65 -9.30
C LYS A 125 -13.31 2.65 -8.79
N ARG A 126 -12.97 3.62 -7.93
CA ARG A 126 -11.72 3.53 -7.16
C ARG A 126 -11.82 2.37 -6.19
N ILE A 127 -11.03 1.33 -6.41
CA ILE A 127 -11.06 0.12 -5.59
C ILE A 127 -9.73 -0.14 -4.89
N LEU A 128 -8.61 0.38 -5.41
CA LEU A 128 -7.27 0.03 -4.91
C LEU A 128 -7.12 0.25 -3.40
N LEU A 129 -7.49 1.44 -2.91
CA LEU A 129 -7.40 1.76 -1.48
C LEU A 129 -8.34 0.92 -0.62
N ASN A 130 -9.53 0.60 -1.13
CA ASN A 130 -10.48 -0.23 -0.40
C ASN A 130 -9.96 -1.66 -0.29
N THR A 131 -9.38 -2.20 -1.38
CA THR A 131 -8.73 -3.52 -1.38
C THR A 131 -7.58 -3.57 -0.37
N ILE A 132 -6.75 -2.53 -0.28
CA ILE A 132 -5.67 -2.50 0.72
C ILE A 132 -6.24 -2.52 2.14
N LYS A 133 -7.23 -1.67 2.44
CA LYS A 133 -7.89 -1.66 3.76
C LYS A 133 -8.52 -3.00 4.11
N GLU A 134 -9.19 -3.62 3.15
CA GLU A 134 -9.82 -4.93 3.34
C GLU A 134 -8.78 -6.01 3.64
N ARG A 135 -7.67 -6.04 2.90
CA ARG A 135 -6.58 -7.00 3.13
C ARG A 135 -5.89 -6.79 4.47
N SER A 136 -5.57 -5.55 4.82
CA SER A 136 -5.03 -5.19 6.14
C SER A 136 -5.99 -5.61 7.26
N GLY A 137 -7.30 -5.36 7.10
CA GLY A 137 -8.31 -5.77 8.07
C GLY A 137 -8.43 -7.29 8.22
N LYS A 138 -8.40 -8.04 7.10
CA LYS A 138 -8.40 -9.51 7.11
C LYS A 138 -7.17 -10.08 7.81
N MET A 139 -5.99 -9.53 7.52
CA MET A 139 -4.74 -9.92 8.20
C MET A 139 -4.83 -9.64 9.70
N PHE A 140 -5.28 -8.45 10.08
CA PHE A 140 -5.48 -8.09 11.48
C PHE A 140 -6.45 -9.04 12.18
N GLY A 141 -7.60 -9.34 11.56
CA GLY A 141 -8.57 -10.30 12.09
C GLY A 141 -8.03 -11.74 12.17
N HIS A 142 -7.10 -12.13 11.31
CA HIS A 142 -6.40 -13.42 11.42
C HIS A 142 -5.44 -13.42 12.62
N LEU A 143 -4.66 -12.35 12.80
CA LEU A 143 -3.74 -12.19 13.93
C LEU A 143 -4.48 -12.23 15.28
N LEU A 144 -5.63 -11.56 15.38
CA LEU A 144 -6.43 -11.57 16.61
C LEU A 144 -7.00 -12.96 16.97
N ARG A 145 -7.28 -13.80 15.97
CA ARG A 145 -7.85 -15.14 16.23
C ARG A 145 -6.81 -16.17 16.67
N HIS A 146 -5.57 -16.03 16.22
CA HIS A 146 -4.55 -17.07 16.41
C HIS A 146 -3.35 -16.64 17.25
N ASN A 147 -3.18 -15.36 17.57
CA ASN A 147 -1.97 -14.87 18.22
C ASN A 147 -2.30 -14.18 19.56
N LEU A 148 -2.35 -14.98 20.63
CA LEU A 148 -2.60 -14.54 22.01
C LEU A 148 -1.60 -13.47 22.47
N PHE A 149 -0.38 -13.47 21.95
CA PHE A 149 0.61 -12.44 22.28
C PHE A 149 0.24 -11.09 21.66
N MET A 150 -0.18 -11.10 20.39
CA MET A 150 -0.62 -9.88 19.71
C MET A 150 -1.93 -9.35 20.32
N THR A 151 -2.91 -10.21 20.62
CA THR A 151 -4.13 -9.78 21.33
C THR A 151 -3.76 -9.14 22.66
N ASN A 152 -2.86 -9.75 23.45
CA ASN A 152 -2.41 -9.20 24.72
C ASN A 152 -1.69 -7.84 24.57
N ILE A 153 -0.90 -7.62 23.52
CA ILE A 153 -0.27 -6.32 23.25
C ILE A 153 -1.30 -5.25 22.88
N PHE A 154 -2.28 -5.60 22.05
CA PHE A 154 -3.32 -4.67 21.61
C PHE A 154 -4.37 -4.38 22.70
N GLU A 155 -4.72 -5.38 23.51
CA GLU A 155 -5.72 -5.31 24.58
C GLU A 155 -5.15 -4.75 25.89
N ARG A 156 -3.84 -4.92 26.15
CA ARG A 156 -3.18 -4.15 27.20
C ARG A 156 -3.31 -2.67 26.83
N ARG A 157 -4.19 -1.98 27.54
CA ARG A 157 -4.03 -0.54 27.78
C ARG A 157 -2.60 -0.33 28.22
N ILE A 158 -1.79 0.28 27.38
CA ILE A 158 -0.59 0.97 27.85
C ILE A 158 -1.15 1.97 28.86
N ASN A 159 -0.97 1.71 30.15
CA ASN A 159 -1.29 2.64 31.22
C ASN A 159 -0.30 3.82 31.12
N GLY A 160 -0.48 4.62 30.07
CA GLY A 160 0.19 5.89 29.89
C GLY A 160 -0.53 6.91 30.74
N TYR A 161 0.22 7.58 31.60
CA TYR A 161 -0.26 8.73 32.34
C TYR A 161 -0.71 9.81 31.34
N LYS A 162 -2.03 9.99 31.16
CA LYS A 162 -2.57 11.16 30.47
C LYS A 162 -2.38 12.35 31.40
N GLY A 163 -1.37 13.18 31.15
CA GLY A 163 -1.24 14.48 31.81
C GLY A 163 -2.54 15.26 31.65
N ARG A 164 -3.05 15.81 32.76
CA ARG A 164 -4.26 16.64 32.77
C ARG A 164 -4.04 17.85 31.85
N GLY A 165 -4.71 17.86 30.70
CA GLY A 165 -4.82 19.07 29.88
C GLY A 165 -5.55 20.17 30.67
N SER A 166 -5.03 21.39 30.57
CA SER A 166 -5.63 22.58 31.18
C SER A 166 -7.03 22.82 30.60
N ARG A 167 -8.03 22.95 31.48
CA ARG A 167 -9.37 23.41 31.11
C ARG A 167 -9.26 24.87 30.66
N GLY A 168 -9.52 25.13 29.38
CA GLY A 168 -9.78 26.48 28.90
C GLY A 168 -10.94 27.08 29.71
N LYS A 169 -10.68 28.22 30.34
CA LYS A 169 -11.72 29.02 30.98
C LYS A 169 -12.56 29.67 29.86
N HIS A 170 -13.84 29.32 29.77
CA HIS A 170 -14.80 30.19 29.12
C HIS A 170 -15.09 31.35 30.08
N THR A 171 -14.70 32.55 29.66
CA THR A 171 -15.27 33.83 30.09
C THR A 171 -15.96 34.42 28.90
#